data_AF-A0A6L9TBM5-F1
#
_entry.id   AF-A0A6L9TBM5-F1
#
_cell.length_a   1.000
_cell.length_b   1.000
_cell.length_c   1.000
_cell.angle_alpha   90.00
_cell.angle_beta   90.00
_cell.angle_gamma   90.00
#
_symmetry.space_group_name_H-M   'P 1'
#
loop_
_entity.id
_entity.type
_entity.pdbx_description
1 polymer ?
#
loop_
_entity_poly.entity_id
_entity_poly.type
_entity_poly.pdbx_seq_one_letter_code
_entity_poly.pdbx_strand_id
1 'polypeptide(L)' 'MARKDNCTIMQCDRCQTLKYFEKQDDHGFKEWWNIVRFDADGSQHDYLLCARCHEQYVNKLKDADNEFDSWMKNGAQS' A
#
# COMPACT_ATOMS: atom_id res chain seq x y z
N MET A 1 10.08 10.79 27.01
CA MET A 1 9.75 11.59 25.80
C MET A 1 8.71 12.63 26.21
N ALA A 2 8.86 13.89 25.82
CA ALA A 2 7.85 14.92 26.10
C ALA A 2 6.55 14.57 25.35
N ARG A 3 5.41 14.76 26.00
CA ARG A 3 4.08 14.57 25.39
C ARG A 3 3.92 15.58 24.26
N LYS A 4 3.64 15.11 23.05
CA LYS A 4 3.30 15.95 21.88
C LYS A 4 1.81 15.82 21.60
N ASP A 5 1.06 16.84 22.00
CA ASP A 5 -0.36 16.95 21.70
C ASP A 5 -0.56 17.41 20.23
N ASN A 6 -1.68 17.02 19.60
CA ASN A 6 -2.05 17.34 18.21
C ASN A 6 -1.15 16.75 17.08
N CYS A 7 -0.58 15.56 17.26
CA CYS A 7 0.09 14.86 16.16
C CYS A 7 -0.85 13.87 15.44
N THR A 8 -0.69 13.75 14.13
CA THR A 8 -1.27 12.62 13.37
C THR A 8 -0.30 11.44 13.45
N ILE A 9 -0.82 10.28 13.80
CA ILE A 9 -0.04 9.04 13.87
C ILE A 9 -0.40 8.21 12.64
N MET A 10 0.61 7.78 11.90
CA MET A 10 0.47 6.82 10.81
C MET A 10 1.19 5.53 11.19
N GLN A 11 0.48 4.41 11.07
CA GLN A 11 1.01 3.07 11.30
C GLN A 11 0.89 2.27 10.01
N CYS A 12 1.99 1.68 9.57
CA CYS A 12 1.98 0.85 8.38
C CYS A 12 1.38 -0.51 8.73
N ASP A 13 0.29 -0.91 8.09
CA ASP A 13 -0.39 -2.18 8.40
C ASP A 13 0.50 -3.39 8.12
N ARG A 14 1.44 -3.27 7.18
CA ARG A 14 2.37 -4.36 6.83
C ARG A 14 3.54 -4.49 7.79
N CYS A 15 4.33 -3.43 7.97
CA CYS A 15 5.60 -3.50 8.71
C CYS A 15 5.52 -2.89 10.11
N GLN A 16 4.35 -2.40 10.52
CA GLN A 16 4.07 -1.84 11.84
C GLN A 16 4.94 -0.62 12.20
N THR A 17 5.61 -0.03 11.20
CA THR A 17 6.36 1.22 11.38
C THR A 17 5.39 2.34 11.74
N LEU A 18 5.73 3.08 12.78
CA LEU A 18 5.00 4.25 13.27
C LEU A 18 5.73 5.53 12.89
N LYS A 19 5.00 6.52 12.38
CA LYS A 19 5.52 7.87 12.17
C LYS A 19 4.52 8.90 12.71
N TYR A 20 5.08 9.89 13.39
CA TYR A 20 4.34 10.98 14.00
C TYR A 20 4.51 12.22 13.14
N PHE A 21 3.41 12.84 12.76
CA PHE A 21 3.39 14.06 11.98
C PHE A 21 2.78 15.18 12.80
N GLU A 22 3.56 16.25 12.99
CA GLU A 22 3.07 17.45 13.67
C GLU A 22 2.16 18.28 12.77
N LYS A 23 2.30 18.14 11.44
CA LYS A 23 1.49 18.83 10.44
C LYS A 23 1.21 17.89 9.26
N GLN A 24 0.03 18.02 8.65
CA GLN A 24 -0.39 17.20 7.51
C GLN A 24 0.30 17.58 6.18
N ASP A 25 0.98 18.72 6.12
CA ASP A 25 1.74 19.19 4.97
C ASP A 25 3.23 18.78 5.01
N ASP A 26 3.64 18.03 6.04
CA ASP A 26 4.99 17.47 6.14
C ASP A 26 5.28 16.63 4.88
N HIS A 27 6.46 16.83 4.27
CA HIS A 27 6.87 16.12 3.07
C HIS A 27 6.73 14.60 3.23
N GLY A 28 7.03 14.08 4.42
CA GLY A 28 6.92 12.66 4.73
C GLY A 28 5.49 12.15 4.87
N PHE A 29 4.47 13.00 4.99
CA PHE A 29 3.06 12.62 5.09
C PHE A 29 2.53 12.13 3.73
N LYS A 30 2.95 12.78 2.64
CA LYS A 30 2.58 12.41 1.26
C LYS A 30 3.18 11.09 0.78
N GLU A 31 4.14 10.54 1.53
CA GLU A 31 4.82 9.27 1.22
C GLU A 31 4.08 8.04 1.79
N TRP A 32 2.91 8.26 2.40
CA TRP A 32 2.03 7.21 2.91
C TRP A 32 0.85 6.99 1.96
N TRP A 33 0.51 5.72 1.77
CA TRP A 33 -0.42 5.29 0.74
C TRP A 33 -1.57 4.52 1.35
N ASN A 34 -2.79 5.04 1.19
CA ASN A 34 -4.00 4.25 1.37
C ASN A 34 -4.23 3.46 0.08
N ILE A 35 -4.25 2.14 0.20
CA ILE A 35 -4.51 1.24 -0.91
C ILE A 35 -5.82 0.49 -0.68
N VAL A 36 -6.47 0.15 -1.78
CA VAL A 36 -7.62 -0.75 -1.81
C VAL A 36 -7.20 -1.99 -2.59
N ARG A 37 -7.32 -3.17 -1.98
CA ARG A 37 -6.98 -4.46 -2.59
C ARG A 37 -8.21 -5.34 -2.63
N PHE A 38 -8.52 -5.85 -3.82
CA PHE A 38 -9.51 -6.92 -3.97
C PHE A 38 -8.80 -8.27 -3.88
N ASP A 39 -9.40 -9.22 -3.16
CA ASP A 39 -8.96 -10.62 -3.20
C ASP A 39 -9.60 -11.37 -4.38
N ALA A 40 -9.28 -12.66 -4.51
CA ALA A 40 -9.76 -13.49 -5.60
C ALA A 40 -11.29 -13.70 -5.59
N ASP A 41 -11.92 -13.55 -4.42
CA ASP A 41 -13.38 -13.64 -4.26
C ASP A 41 -14.07 -12.28 -4.51
N GLY A 42 -13.29 -11.23 -4.80
CA GLY A 42 -13.78 -9.87 -5.01
C GLY A 42 -14.04 -9.10 -3.72
N SER A 43 -13.59 -9.59 -2.56
CA SER A 43 -13.73 -8.86 -1.29
C SER A 43 -12.73 -7.71 -1.24
N GLN A 44 -13.20 -6.54 -0.81
CA GLN A 44 -12.38 -5.34 -0.65
C GLN A 44 -11.65 -5.33 0.69
N HIS A 45 -10.36 -4.98 0.65
CA HIS A 45 -9.51 -4.79 1.82
C HIS A 45 -8.76 -3.46 1.72
N ASP A 46 -8.89 -2.62 2.73
CA ASP A 46 -8.20 -1.32 2.82
C ASP A 46 -6.94 -1.43 3.69
N TYR A 47 -5.84 -0.82 3.26
CA TYR A 47 -4.58 -0.79 4.02
C TYR A 47 -3.88 0.56 3.92
N LEU A 48 -3.18 0.95 4.99
CA LEU A 48 -2.24 2.05 5.03
C LEU A 48 -0.80 1.51 4.96
N LEU A 49 -0.06 1.92 3.93
CA LEU A 49 1.33 1.52 3.71
C LEU A 49 2.30 2.70 3.78
N CYS A 50 3.47 2.46 4.36
CA CYS A 50 4.61 3.37 4.21
C CYS A 50 5.23 3.23 2.81
N ALA A 51 5.97 4.24 2.35
CA ALA A 51 6.60 4.28 1.02
C ALA A 51 7.30 2.98 0.62
N ARG A 52 8.16 2.43 1.48
CA ARG A 52 8.89 1.18 1.20
C ARG A 52 7.96 -0.02 1.00
N CYS A 53 6.90 -0.12 1.79
CA CYS A 53 5.96 -1.23 1.66
C CYS A 53 5.06 -1.04 0.44
N HIS A 54 4.69 0.20 0.12
CA HIS A 54 3.94 0.53 -1.07
C HIS A 54 4.73 0.18 -2.35
N GLU A 55 6.02 0.52 -2.43
CA GLU A 55 6.87 0.15 -3.58
C GLU A 55 6.93 -1.38 -3.77
N GLN A 56 7.11 -2.13 -2.68
CA GLN A 56 7.09 -3.60 -2.73
C GLN A 56 5.73 -4.14 -3.16
N TYR A 57 4.64 -3.52 -2.73
CA TYR A 57 3.29 -3.88 -3.12
C TYR A 57 3.05 -3.64 -4.61
N VAL A 58 3.44 -2.48 -5.15
CA VAL A 58 3.34 -2.15 -6.58
C VAL A 58 4.11 -3.13 -7.44
N ASN A 59 5.30 -3.56 -7.03
CA ASN A 59 6.07 -4.55 -7.79
C ASN A 59 5.35 -5.92 -7.82
N LYS A 60 4.73 -6.33 -6.71
CA LYS A 60 3.91 -7.56 -6.68
C LYS A 60 2.69 -7.46 -7.59
N LEU A 61 2.06 -6.29 -7.69
CA LEU A 61 0.95 -6.08 -8.62
C LEU A 61 1.40 -6.22 -10.06
N LYS A 62 2.54 -5.61 -10.44
CA LYS A 62 3.09 -5.77 -11.79
C LYS A 62 3.35 -7.23 -12.14
N ASP A 63 3.88 -8.01 -11.20
CA ASP A 63 4.11 -9.45 -11.41
C ASP A 63 2.78 -10.19 -11.66
N ALA A 64 1.76 -9.92 -10.83
CA ALA A 64 0.42 -10.50 -10.99
C ALA A 64 -0.27 -10.09 -12.31
N ASP A 65 -0.16 -8.82 -12.70
CA ASP A 65 -0.69 -8.30 -13.97
C ASP A 65 -0.02 -9.00 -15.16
N ASN A 66 1.31 -9.17 -15.13
CA ASN A 66 2.06 -9.87 -16.17
C ASN A 66 1.66 -11.36 -16.28
N GLU A 67 1.48 -12.03 -15.15
CA GLU A 67 1.02 -13.43 -15.10
C GLU A 67 -0.40 -13.56 -15.68
N PHE A 68 -1.31 -12.67 -15.28
CA PHE A 68 -2.68 -12.64 -15.77
C PHE A 68 -2.76 -12.36 -17.28
N ASP A 69 -2.03 -11.36 -17.75
CA ASP A 69 -1.95 -11.02 -19.18
C ASP A 69 -1.40 -12.18 -20.01
N SER A 70 -0.40 -12.90 -19.48
CA SER A 70 0.17 -14.08 -20.12
C SER A 70 -0.85 -15.21 -20.20
N TRP A 71 -1.59 -15.45 -19.13
CA TRP A 71 -2.67 -16.44 -19.11
C TRP A 71 -3.78 -16.11 -20.12
N MET A 72 -4.21 -14.85 -20.17
CA MET A 72 -5.23 -14.38 -21.13
C MET A 72 -4.80 -14.57 -22.59
N LYS A 73 -3.53 -14.29 -22.93
CA LYS A 73 -2.99 -14.46 -24.28
C LYS A 73 -2.91 -15.94 -24.70
N ASN A 74 -2.56 -16.83 -23.77
CA ASN A 74 -2.42 -18.25 -24.06
C ASN A 74 -3.78 -18.96 -24.19
N GLY A 75 -4.85 -18.42 -23.61
CA GLY A 75 -6.21 -18.93 -23.78
C GLY A 75 -6.76 -18.80 -25.21
N ALA A 76 -6.21 -17.92 -26.05
CA ALA A 76 -6.60 -17.76 -27.44
C ALA A 76 -5.92 -18.77 -28.40
N GLN A 77 -5.02 -19.63 -27.89
CA GLN A 77 -4.28 -20.62 -28.67
C GLN A 77 -4.83 -22.07 -28.54
N SER A 78 -5.97 -22.25 -27.86
CA SER A 78 -6.65 -23.55 -27.72
C SER A 78 -7.83 -23.72 -28.67
#